data_AF-A0A0F9LT54-F1
#
_entry.id   AF-A0A0F9LT54-F1
#
_cell.length_a   1.000
_cell.length_b   1.000
_cell.length_c   1.000
_cell.angle_alpha   90.00
_cell.angle_beta   90.00
_cell.angle_gamma   90.00
#
_symmetry.space_group_name_H-M   'P 1'
#
loop_
_entity.id
_entity.type
_entity.pdbx_description
1 polymer ?
#
loop_
_entity_poly.entity_id
_entity_poly.type
_entity_poly.pdbx_seq_one_letter_code
_entity_poly.pdbx_strand_id
1 'polypeptide(L)'
;GEVKINVNYNGKLAIYKKLLKQYDVKEHQVMTVGDTPGDVLLFKNSGLAVAINPITPDVAEVADITVKSLAEIIPLIQGRE
;
A
#
# COMPACT_ATOMS: atom_id res chain seq x y z
N GLY A 1 -26.36 -4.79 -0.40
CA GLY A 1 -25.59 -4.18 0.70
C GLY A 1 -25.15 -2.81 0.25
N GLU A 2 -25.48 -1.77 1.00
CA GLU A 2 -25.02 -0.41 0.68
C GLU A 2 -23.55 -0.24 1.05
N VAL A 3 -22.75 0.19 0.08
CA VAL A 3 -21.35 0.58 0.33
C VAL A 3 -21.33 2.07 0.62
N LYS A 4 -20.95 2.45 1.84
CA LYS A 4 -20.78 3.86 2.23
C LYS A 4 -19.31 4.26 2.08
N ILE A 5 -19.03 5.07 1.06
CA ILE A 5 -17.70 5.64 0.83
C ILE A 5 -17.52 6.88 1.72
N ASN A 6 -16.75 6.76 2.81
CA ASN A 6 -16.51 7.86 3.76
C ASN A 6 -15.33 8.76 3.38
N VAL A 7 -14.61 8.47 2.29
CA VAL A 7 -13.42 9.21 1.86
C VAL A 7 -13.40 9.36 0.35
N ASN A 8 -12.99 10.53 -0.14
CA ASN A 8 -12.75 10.74 -1.57
C ASN A 8 -11.72 9.70 -2.08
N TYR A 9 -11.79 9.29 -3.34
CA TYR A 9 -10.89 8.28 -3.94
C TYR A 9 -9.40 8.63 -3.73
N ASN A 10 -9.06 9.93 -3.79
CA ASN A 10 -7.72 10.46 -3.52
C ASN A 10 -7.43 10.74 -2.03
N GLY A 11 -8.35 10.43 -1.12
CA GLY A 11 -8.25 10.71 0.31
C GLY A 11 -7.11 9.95 0.99
N LYS A 12 -6.83 8.73 0.51
CA LYS A 12 -5.71 7.90 1.01
C LYS A 12 -4.36 8.61 0.82
N LEU A 13 -4.12 9.20 -0.34
CA LEU A 13 -2.87 9.93 -0.61
C LEU A 13 -2.72 11.17 0.29
N ALA A 14 -3.80 11.88 0.56
CA ALA A 14 -3.76 13.05 1.44
C ALA A 14 -3.42 12.66 2.89
N ILE A 15 -4.01 11.57 3.40
CA ILE A 15 -3.69 11.04 4.72
C ILE A 15 -2.26 10.50 4.75
N TYR A 16 -1.85 9.76 3.73
CA TYR A 16 -0.49 9.25 3.58
C TYR A 16 0.57 10.36 3.71
N LYS A 17 0.42 11.45 2.94
CA LYS A 17 1.31 12.61 3.02
C LYS A 17 1.32 13.29 4.40
N LYS A 18 0.20 13.25 5.13
CA LYS A 18 0.16 13.73 6.52
C LYS A 18 0.94 12.80 7.46
N LEU A 19 0.81 11.49 7.30
CA LEU A 19 1.54 10.50 8.10
C LEU A 19 3.05 10.61 7.88
N LEU A 20 3.51 10.76 6.63
CA LEU A 20 4.93 11.00 6.32
C LEU A 20 5.50 12.17 7.12
N LYS A 21 4.77 13.30 7.13
CA LYS A 21 5.17 14.50 7.90
C LYS A 21 5.11 14.28 9.40
N GLN A 22 4.07 13.60 9.88
CA GLN A 22 3.87 13.37 11.32
C GLN A 22 4.97 12.49 11.92
N TYR A 23 5.44 11.49 11.18
CA TYR A 23 6.46 10.55 11.65
C TYR A 23 7.88 10.92 11.16
N ASP A 24 8.04 12.03 10.45
CA ASP A 24 9.30 12.46 9.83
C ASP A 24 9.97 11.35 9.00
N VAL A 25 9.17 10.61 8.23
CA VAL A 25 9.62 9.52 7.35
C VAL A 25 9.48 9.92 5.90
N LYS A 26 10.44 9.51 5.08
CA LYS A 26 10.44 9.73 3.63
C LYS A 26 9.78 8.56 2.91
N GLU A 27 9.25 8.80 1.72
CA GLU A 27 8.56 7.79 0.90
C GLU A 27 9.36 6.49 0.76
N HIS A 28 10.67 6.58 0.49
CA HIS A 28 11.56 5.43 0.33
C HIS A 28 11.76 4.59 1.62
N GLN A 29 11.34 5.09 2.77
CA GLN A 29 11.39 4.39 4.05
C GLN A 29 10.07 3.70 4.39
N VAL A 30 9.07 3.80 3.51
CA VAL A 30 7.73 3.29 3.75
C VAL A 30 7.43 2.09 2.87
N MET A 31 6.89 1.06 3.50
CA MET A 31 6.25 -0.06 2.84
C MET A 31 4.73 0.17 2.80
N THR A 32 4.12 0.06 1.62
CA THR A 32 2.67 0.10 1.45
C THR A 32 2.12 -1.28 1.11
N VAL A 33 0.92 -1.55 1.60
CA VAL A 33 0.24 -2.85 1.44
C VAL A 33 -1.20 -2.60 1.06
N GLY A 34 -1.66 -3.19 -0.05
CA GLY A 34 -3.03 -3.02 -0.55
C GLY A 34 -3.41 -4.06 -1.59
N ASP A 35 -4.65 -4.00 -2.08
CA ASP A 35 -5.23 -5.00 -2.97
C ASP A 35 -6.12 -4.38 -4.07
N THR A 36 -6.40 -3.08 -3.97
CA THR A 36 -7.39 -2.39 -4.81
C THR A 36 -6.78 -1.27 -5.64
N PRO A 37 -7.47 -0.82 -6.71
CA PRO A 37 -7.06 0.35 -7.48
C PRO A 37 -6.90 1.64 -6.67
N GLY A 38 -7.58 1.76 -5.52
CA GLY A 38 -7.44 2.90 -4.60
C GLY A 38 -6.06 2.98 -3.92
N ASP A 39 -5.27 1.90 -3.97
CA ASP A 39 -3.94 1.81 -3.37
C ASP A 39 -2.81 2.13 -4.36
N VAL A 40 -3.11 2.19 -5.66
CA VAL A 40 -2.13 2.48 -6.74
C VAL A 40 -1.37 3.77 -6.51
N LEU A 41 -2.03 4.82 -6.00
CA LEU A 41 -1.35 6.07 -5.66
C LEU A 41 -0.43 5.93 -4.45
N LEU A 42 -0.74 5.04 -3.50
CA LEU A 42 0.15 4.76 -2.37
C LEU A 42 1.37 3.97 -2.84
N PHE A 43 1.17 2.97 -3.70
CA PHE A 43 2.24 2.14 -4.25
C PHE A 43 3.30 3.01 -4.94
N LYS A 44 2.87 3.92 -5.81
CA LYS A 44 3.73 4.85 -6.55
C LYS A 44 4.50 5.87 -5.68
N ASN A 45 4.09 6.07 -4.43
CA ASN A 45 4.69 7.06 -3.53
C ASN A 45 5.34 6.37 -2.32
N SER A 46 5.78 5.11 -2.44
CA SER A 46 6.41 4.35 -1.36
C SER A 46 7.70 3.69 -1.81
N GLY A 47 8.55 3.29 -0.86
CA GLY A 47 9.83 2.62 -1.13
C GLY A 47 9.67 1.13 -1.42
N LEU A 48 8.59 0.52 -0.94
CA LEU A 48 8.22 -0.86 -1.24
C LEU A 48 6.70 -1.00 -1.27
N ALA A 49 6.15 -1.34 -2.43
CA ALA A 49 4.74 -1.58 -2.63
C ALA A 49 4.44 -3.08 -2.69
N VAL A 50 3.49 -3.55 -1.86
CA VAL A 50 3.07 -4.94 -1.83
C VAL A 50 1.59 -5.07 -2.13
N ALA A 51 1.27 -5.78 -3.21
CA ALA A 51 -0.08 -6.17 -3.54
C ALA A 51 -0.42 -7.52 -2.88
N ILE A 52 -1.48 -7.56 -2.07
CA ILE A 52 -1.98 -8.82 -1.49
C ILE A 52 -3.21 -9.25 -2.25
N ASN A 53 -3.16 -10.42 -2.88
CA ASN A 53 -4.27 -11.01 -3.61
C ASN A 53 -5.06 -9.96 -4.45
N PRO A 54 -4.37 -9.24 -5.36
CA PRO A 54 -4.92 -8.06 -6.00
C PRO A 54 -6.19 -8.36 -6.80
N ILE A 55 -7.17 -7.47 -6.71
CA ILE A 55 -8.49 -7.64 -7.35
C ILE A 55 -8.39 -7.51 -8.88
N THR A 56 -7.42 -6.74 -9.37
CA THR A 56 -7.21 -6.51 -10.80
C THR A 56 -5.72 -6.65 -11.18
N PRO A 57 -5.41 -7.07 -12.43
CA PRO A 57 -4.04 -7.15 -12.92
C PRO A 57 -3.27 -5.84 -12.77
N ASP A 58 -3.90 -4.69 -13.05
CA ASP A 58 -3.29 -3.36 -12.93
C ASP A 58 -2.72 -3.06 -11.53
N VAL A 59 -3.34 -3.61 -10.47
CA VAL A 59 -2.84 -3.41 -9.10
C VAL A 59 -1.57 -4.23 -8.87
N ALA A 60 -1.53 -5.45 -9.41
CA ALA A 60 -0.36 -6.33 -9.35
C ALA A 60 0.83 -5.74 -10.13
N GLU A 61 0.56 -5.17 -11.31
CA GLU A 61 1.58 -4.58 -12.19
C GLU A 61 2.25 -3.33 -11.60
N VAL A 62 1.56 -2.59 -10.73
CA VAL A 62 2.11 -1.39 -10.09
C VAL A 62 2.90 -1.72 -8.82
N ALA A 63 2.63 -2.85 -8.17
CA ALA A 63 3.33 -3.24 -6.95
C ALA A 63 4.71 -3.85 -7.24
N ASP A 64 5.66 -3.67 -6.32
CA ASP A 64 7.00 -4.28 -6.42
C ASP A 64 6.93 -5.80 -6.15
N ILE A 65 6.04 -6.21 -5.24
CA ILE A 65 5.83 -7.60 -4.84
C ILE A 65 4.34 -7.90 -4.83
N THR A 66 3.95 -9.06 -5.34
CA THR A 66 2.60 -9.60 -5.16
C THR A 66 2.66 -10.86 -4.30
N VAL A 67 1.79 -10.94 -3.31
CA VAL A 67 1.64 -12.10 -2.41
C VAL A 67 0.19 -12.58 -2.41
N LYS A 68 -0.04 -13.83 -2.00
CA LYS A 68 -1.41 -14.37 -1.89
C LYS A 68 -2.04 -14.15 -0.51
N SER A 69 -1.21 -13.91 0.50
CA SER A 69 -1.65 -13.76 1.89
C SER A 69 -0.75 -12.79 2.68
N LEU A 70 -1.29 -12.21 3.77
CA LEU A 70 -0.53 -11.37 4.70
C LEU A 70 0.64 -12.11 5.36
N ALA A 71 0.54 -13.44 5.53
CA ALA A 71 1.58 -14.24 6.17
C ALA A 71 2.90 -14.22 5.38
N GLU A 72 2.83 -14.11 4.06
CA GLU A 72 3.99 -14.02 3.18
C GLU A 72 4.78 -12.73 3.33
N ILE A 73 4.22 -11.70 3.98
CA ILE A 73 4.89 -10.42 4.25
C ILE A 73 5.76 -10.49 5.51
N ILE A 74 5.48 -11.41 6.43
CA ILE A 74 6.18 -11.51 7.73
C ILE A 74 7.72 -11.54 7.56
N PRO A 75 8.30 -12.32 6.63
CA PRO A 75 9.75 -12.33 6.43
C PRO A 75 10.32 -11.00 5.91
N LEU A 76 9.51 -10.15 5.28
CA LEU A 76 9.93 -8.84 4.79
C LEU A 76 10.08 -7.82 5.92
N ILE A 77 9.28 -7.96 6.99
CA ILE A 77 9.24 -7.00 8.11
C ILE A 77 10.11 -7.42 9.30
N GLN A 78 10.37 -8.72 9.48
CA GLN A 78 11.13 -9.22 10.64
C GLN A 78 12.65 -9.07 10.50
N GLY A 79 13.15 -8.67 9.33
CA GLY A 79 14.58 -8.70 9.02
C GLY A 79 15.08 -10.14 8.88
N ARG A 80 16.04 -10.37 7.98
CA ARG A 80 16.77 -11.65 7.98
C ARG A 80 17.72 -11.61 9.17
N GLU A 81 17.65 -12.62 10.05
CA GLU A 81 18.69 -12.88 11.04
C GLU A 81 20.05 -13.10 10.37
#